data_AF-A0A850M0I2-F1
#
_entry.id   AF-A0A850M0I2-F1
#
_cell.length_a   1.000
_cell.length_b   1.000
_cell.length_c   1.000
_cell.angle_alpha   90.00
_cell.angle_beta   90.00
_cell.angle_gamma   90.00
#
_symmetry.space_group_name_H-M   'P 1'
#
loop_
_entity.id
_entity.type
_entity.pdbx_description
1 polymer ?
#
loop_
_entity_poly.entity_id
_entity_poly.type
_entity_poly.pdbx_seq_one_letter_code
_entity_poly.pdbx_strand_id
1 'polypeptide(L)'
;MDKKGFLKGFIIFSGYLEIAFGVVFIFFIDILLKPLGLTNLPLFYQMAGFFFILLGALLAYSAKDIERYLIIPITSIILRFGMPVFEIYNMLLFPQLVLFLLPGAIYDGFSSILTLILLKKCNYI
;
A
#
# COMPACT_ATOMS: atom_id res chain seq x y z
N MET A 1 3.89 4.86 -24.61
CA MET A 1 3.06 5.49 -23.56
C MET A 1 3.76 6.77 -23.11
N ASP A 2 3.04 7.88 -23.02
CA ASP A 2 3.59 9.14 -22.54
C ASP A 2 3.91 9.07 -21.03
N LYS A 3 4.78 9.95 -20.53
CA LYS A 3 5.18 9.95 -19.10
C LYS A 3 3.97 10.12 -18.17
N LYS A 4 3.01 10.98 -18.56
CA LYS A 4 1.79 11.23 -17.78
C LYS A 4 0.85 10.03 -17.81
N GLY A 5 0.68 9.38 -18.97
CA GLY A 5 -0.06 8.12 -19.07
C GLY A 5 0.54 6.99 -18.23
N PHE A 6 1.87 6.89 -18.16
CA PHE A 6 2.55 5.92 -17.28
C PHE A 6 2.29 6.19 -15.80
N LEU A 7 2.43 7.44 -15.34
CA LEU A 7 2.09 7.80 -13.97
C LEU A 7 0.62 7.49 -13.64
N LYS A 8 -0.32 7.84 -14.52
CA LYS A 8 -1.75 7.54 -14.33
C LYS A 8 -2.00 6.04 -14.21
N GLY A 9 -1.45 5.25 -15.14
CA GLY A 9 -1.57 3.80 -15.11
C GLY A 9 -0.98 3.19 -13.84
N PHE A 10 0.19 3.70 -13.40
CA PHE A 10 0.84 3.23 -12.18
C PHE A 10 0.05 3.56 -10.90
N ILE A 11 -0.52 4.76 -10.81
CA ILE A 11 -1.39 5.16 -9.69
C ILE A 11 -2.65 4.28 -9.64
N ILE A 12 -3.28 4.02 -10.78
CA ILE A 12 -4.46 3.14 -10.87
C ILE A 12 -4.10 1.72 -10.42
N PHE A 13 -3.00 1.17 -10.96
CA PHE A 13 -2.51 -0.16 -10.60
C PHE A 13 -2.22 -0.26 -9.10
N SER A 14 -1.52 0.72 -8.54
CA SER A 14 -1.21 0.79 -7.11
C SER A 14 -2.48 0.89 -6.26
N GLY A 15 -3.49 1.65 -6.71
CA GLY A 15 -4.78 1.73 -6.03
C GLY A 15 -5.53 0.40 -6.01
N TYR A 16 -5.53 -0.34 -7.12
CA TYR A 16 -6.15 -1.67 -7.18
C TYR A 16 -5.41 -2.71 -6.34
N LEU A 17 -4.08 -2.65 -6.27
CA LEU A 17 -3.31 -3.50 -5.36
C LEU A 17 -3.72 -3.25 -3.91
N GLU A 18 -3.94 -2.00 -3.50
CA GLU A 18 -4.35 -1.69 -2.14
C GLU A 18 -5.75 -2.19 -1.80
N ILE A 19 -6.66 -2.10 -2.76
CA ILE A 19 -7.99 -2.71 -2.62
C ILE A 19 -7.84 -4.23 -2.46
N ALA A 20 -7.01 -4.89 -3.26
CA ALA A 20 -6.78 -6.32 -3.16
C ALA A 20 -6.19 -6.72 -1.81
N PHE A 21 -5.16 -6.00 -1.33
CA PHE A 21 -4.60 -6.22 0.01
C PHE A 21 -5.62 -5.97 1.11
N GLY A 22 -6.43 -4.91 1.01
CA GLY A 22 -7.47 -4.65 1.99
C GLY A 22 -8.54 -5.75 2.05
N VAL A 23 -8.91 -6.33 0.91
CA VAL A 23 -9.79 -7.52 0.85
C VAL A 23 -9.11 -8.74 1.51
N VAL A 24 -7.82 -8.97 1.25
CA VAL A 24 -7.06 -10.03 1.91
C VAL A 24 -7.04 -9.84 3.44
N PHE A 25 -6.82 -8.60 3.90
CA PHE A 25 -6.79 -8.28 5.32
C PHE A 25 -8.14 -8.49 6.02
N ILE A 26 -9.27 -8.16 5.35
CA ILE A 26 -10.60 -8.33 5.93
C ILE A 26 -11.01 -9.80 6.01
N PHE A 27 -10.79 -10.57 4.95
CA PHE A 27 -11.41 -11.90 4.81
C PHE A 27 -10.44 -13.08 5.01
N PHE A 28 -9.14 -12.88 4.79
CA PHE A 28 -8.17 -13.97 4.68
C PHE A 28 -7.03 -13.88 5.70
N ILE A 29 -6.89 -12.78 6.45
CA ILE A 29 -5.76 -12.62 7.38
C ILE A 29 -5.76 -13.68 8.48
N ASP A 30 -6.93 -14.05 9.01
CA ASP A 30 -7.03 -15.07 10.06
C ASP A 30 -6.55 -16.44 9.58
N ILE A 31 -6.80 -16.78 8.31
CA ILE A 31 -6.33 -18.01 7.69
C ILE A 31 -4.80 -18.00 7.57
N LEU A 32 -4.21 -16.85 7.25
CA LEU A 32 -2.76 -16.67 7.13
C LEU A 32 -2.04 -16.66 8.49
N LEU A 33 -2.69 -16.16 9.54
CA LEU A 33 -2.11 -16.04 10.88
C LEU A 33 -2.28 -17.30 11.75
N LYS A 34 -3.31 -18.12 11.49
CA LYS A 34 -3.58 -19.35 12.24
C LYS A 34 -2.41 -20.35 12.27
N PRO A 35 -1.69 -20.61 11.16
CA PRO A 35 -0.50 -21.48 11.17
C PRO A 35 0.64 -20.96 12.06
N LEU A 36 0.65 -19.65 12.36
CA LEU A 36 1.68 -18.99 13.16
C LEU A 36 1.32 -18.93 14.66
N GLY A 37 0.17 -19.52 15.05
CA GLY A 37 -0.33 -19.47 16.43
C GLY A 37 -0.85 -18.09 16.86
N LEU A 38 -0.97 -17.15 15.92
CA LEU A 38 -1.47 -15.79 16.17
C LEU A 38 -2.99 -15.77 15.96
N THR A 39 -3.73 -16.36 16.89
CA THR A 39 -5.20 -16.34 16.91
C THR A 39 -5.69 -15.27 17.88
N ASN A 40 -6.68 -14.45 17.47
CA ASN A 40 -7.40 -13.42 18.26
C ASN A 40 -6.97 -11.93 18.13
N LEU A 41 -6.67 -11.42 16.93
CA LEU A 41 -6.55 -9.96 16.70
C LEU A 41 -7.63 -9.40 15.74
N PRO A 42 -8.93 -9.68 15.96
CA PRO A 42 -9.95 -9.53 14.91
C PRO A 42 -10.23 -8.08 14.48
N LEU A 43 -10.35 -7.12 15.41
CA LEU A 43 -10.82 -5.77 15.06
C LEU A 43 -9.77 -4.91 14.36
N PHE A 44 -8.49 -5.04 14.70
CA PHE A 44 -7.46 -4.16 14.17
C PHE A 44 -7.12 -4.45 12.70
N TYR A 45 -7.10 -5.72 12.29
CA TYR A 45 -6.78 -6.08 10.91
C TYR A 45 -7.92 -5.82 9.93
N GLN A 46 -9.16 -6.05 10.35
CA GLN A 46 -10.35 -5.73 9.54
C GLN A 46 -10.47 -4.22 9.30
N MET A 47 -10.20 -3.43 10.35
CA MET A 47 -10.15 -1.97 10.24
C MET A 47 -9.01 -1.51 9.33
N ALA A 48 -7.80 -2.08 9.46
CA ALA A 48 -6.69 -1.79 8.56
C ALA A 48 -7.03 -2.14 7.10
N GLY A 49 -7.65 -3.30 6.87
CA GLY A 49 -8.09 -3.71 5.54
C GLY A 49 -9.12 -2.76 4.93
N PHE A 50 -10.08 -2.27 5.72
CA PHE A 50 -11.04 -1.27 5.26
C PHE A 50 -10.37 0.05 4.87
N PHE A 51 -9.40 0.51 5.67
CA PHE A 51 -8.62 1.70 5.33
C PHE A 51 -7.79 1.52 4.06
N PHE A 52 -7.20 0.34 3.83
CA PHE A 52 -6.51 0.04 2.57
C PHE A 52 -7.45 0.09 1.36
N ILE A 53 -8.66 -0.45 1.47
CA ILE A 53 -9.67 -0.35 0.40
C ILE A 53 -10.01 1.10 0.09
N LEU A 54 -10.29 1.91 1.12
CA LEU A 54 -10.62 3.32 0.93
C LEU A 54 -9.46 4.11 0.31
N LEU A 55 -8.24 3.92 0.82
CA LEU A 55 -7.06 4.58 0.27
C LEU A 55 -6.81 4.16 -1.17
N GLY A 56 -6.94 2.86 -1.49
CA GLY A 56 -6.79 2.33 -2.84
C GLY A 56 -7.82 2.89 -3.81
N ALA A 57 -9.08 3.01 -3.40
CA ALA A 57 -10.14 3.61 -4.19
C ALA A 57 -9.89 5.11 -4.46
N LEU A 58 -9.47 5.86 -3.43
CA LEU A 58 -9.09 7.27 -3.56
C LEU A 58 -7.87 7.44 -4.48
N LEU A 59 -6.88 6.57 -4.36
CA LEU A 59 -5.68 6.60 -5.19
C LEU A 59 -6.02 6.34 -6.66
N ALA A 60 -6.79 5.29 -6.95
CA ALA A 60 -7.28 5.02 -8.30
C ALA A 60 -8.13 6.18 -8.86
N TYR A 61 -8.98 6.80 -8.03
CA TYR A 61 -9.77 7.97 -8.42
C TYR A 61 -8.89 9.18 -8.74
N SER A 62 -7.82 9.41 -7.98
CA SER A 62 -6.90 10.54 -8.17
C SER A 62 -6.26 10.57 -9.57
N ALA A 63 -6.13 9.42 -10.24
CA ALA A 63 -5.58 9.34 -11.60
C ALA A 63 -6.43 10.06 -12.68
N LYS A 64 -7.71 10.34 -12.41
CA LYS A 64 -8.57 11.15 -13.30
C LYS A 64 -7.98 12.56 -13.50
N ASP A 65 -7.54 13.16 -12.39
CA ASP A 65 -6.96 14.51 -12.35
C ASP A 65 -5.92 14.59 -11.22
N ILE A 66 -4.67 14.20 -11.55
CA ILE A 66 -3.58 14.11 -10.57
C ILE A 66 -3.24 15.50 -10.02
N GLU A 67 -3.36 16.55 -10.82
CA GLU A 67 -3.02 17.92 -10.39
C GLU A 67 -3.99 18.39 -9.30
N ARG A 68 -5.29 18.19 -9.52
CA ARG A 68 -6.32 18.52 -8.53
C ARG A 68 -6.25 17.66 -7.27
N TYR A 69 -5.91 16.38 -7.43
CA TYR A 69 -5.95 15.39 -6.35
C TYR A 69 -4.56 14.98 -5.83
N LEU A 70 -3.54 15.83 -6.05
CA LEU A 70 -2.13 15.53 -5.75
C LEU A 70 -1.88 15.11 -4.30
N ILE A 71 -2.68 15.62 -3.36
CA ILE A 71 -2.59 15.27 -1.95
C ILE A 71 -2.78 13.77 -1.69
N ILE A 72 -3.57 13.07 -2.53
CA ILE A 72 -3.85 11.64 -2.38
C ILE A 72 -2.59 10.81 -2.69
N PRO A 73 -1.94 10.92 -3.87
CA PRO A 73 -0.66 10.28 -4.13
C PRO A 73 0.43 10.63 -3.11
N ILE A 74 0.52 11.88 -2.67
CA ILE A 74 1.49 12.29 -1.64
C ILE A 74 1.22 11.58 -0.30
N THR A 75 -0.04 11.54 0.14
CA THR A 75 -0.42 10.84 1.37
C THR A 75 -0.10 9.35 1.26
N SER A 76 -0.38 8.72 0.12
CA SER A 76 -0.02 7.33 -0.16
C SER A 76 1.49 7.10 -0.09
N ILE A 77 2.31 8.00 -0.67
CA ILE A 77 3.77 7.95 -0.56
C ILE A 77 4.22 7.98 0.90
N ILE A 78 3.70 8.92 1.71
CA ILE A 78 4.08 9.07 3.12
C ILE A 78 3.74 7.80 3.91
N LEU A 79 2.52 7.29 3.74
CA LEU A 79 2.08 6.07 4.42
C LEU A 79 2.95 4.87 4.01
N ARG A 80 3.16 4.66 2.71
CA ARG A 80 3.98 3.56 2.19
C ARG A 80 5.46 3.69 2.56
N PHE A 81 5.99 4.89 2.74
CA PHE A 81 7.37 5.05 3.20
C PHE A 81 7.52 4.73 4.70
N GLY A 82 6.46 4.95 5.49
CA GLY A 82 6.43 4.59 6.91
C GLY A 82 6.21 3.09 7.18
N MET A 83 5.44 2.41 6.33
CA MET A 83 5.09 0.98 6.50
C MET A 83 6.31 0.05 6.66
N PRO A 84 7.37 0.14 5.84
CA PRO A 84 8.56 -0.69 5.99
C PRO A 84 9.20 -0.63 7.38
N VAL A 85 9.13 0.50 8.08
CA VAL A 85 9.66 0.62 9.44
C VAL A 85 8.91 -0.30 10.40
N PHE A 86 7.57 -0.29 10.31
CA PHE A 86 6.72 -1.15 11.12
C PHE A 86 6.84 -2.61 10.72
N GLU A 87 6.94 -2.91 9.43
CA GLU A 87 7.12 -4.27 8.94
C GLU A 87 8.45 -4.87 9.39
N ILE A 88 9.55 -4.12 9.26
CA ILE A 88 10.88 -4.54 9.74
C ILE A 88 10.85 -4.75 11.25
N TYR A 89 10.26 -3.84 12.02
CA TYR A 89 10.12 -4.01 13.46
C TYR A 89 9.34 -5.28 13.82
N ASN A 90 8.21 -5.55 13.15
CA ASN A 90 7.44 -6.76 13.37
C ASN A 90 8.17 -8.03 12.93
N MET A 91 8.97 -7.98 11.86
CA MET A 91 9.82 -9.10 11.42
C MET A 91 10.90 -9.43 12.46
N LEU A 92 11.45 -8.43 13.16
CA LEU A 92 12.43 -8.65 14.23
C LEU A 92 11.78 -9.29 15.47
N LEU A 93 10.55 -8.89 15.82
CA LEU A 93 9.82 -9.46 16.96
C LEU A 93 9.24 -10.84 16.65
N PHE A 94 8.77 -11.05 15.43
CA PHE A 94 8.11 -12.27 14.97
C PHE A 94 8.76 -12.74 13.67
N PRO A 95 9.92 -13.45 13.72
CA PRO A 95 10.66 -13.89 12.53
C PRO A 95 9.85 -14.75 11.55
N GLN A 96 8.81 -15.40 12.04
CA GLN A 96 7.87 -16.20 11.25
C GLN A 96 7.12 -15.37 10.19
N LEU A 97 6.97 -14.06 10.43
CA LEU A 97 6.29 -13.13 9.54
C LEU A 97 7.19 -12.65 8.38
N VAL A 98 8.50 -12.94 8.40
CA VAL A 98 9.45 -12.45 7.40
C VAL A 98 9.01 -12.80 5.97
N LEU A 99 8.57 -14.04 5.74
CA LEU A 99 8.15 -14.48 4.40
C LEU A 99 6.95 -13.67 3.88
N PHE A 100 6.08 -13.19 4.77
CA PHE A 100 4.88 -12.45 4.42
C PHE A 100 5.11 -10.94 4.34
N LEU A 101 5.90 -10.37 5.26
CA LEU A 101 6.11 -8.93 5.38
C LEU A 101 7.26 -8.41 4.50
N LEU A 102 8.28 -9.22 4.23
CA LEU A 102 9.45 -8.76 3.45
C LEU A 102 9.08 -8.35 2.01
N PRO A 103 8.26 -9.11 1.25
CA PRO A 103 7.84 -8.66 -0.07
C PRO A 103 6.99 -7.39 -0.02
N GLY A 104 6.16 -7.23 1.02
CA GLY A 104 5.37 -6.03 1.28
C GLY A 104 6.24 -4.80 1.48
N ALA A 105 7.22 -4.89 2.39
CA ALA A 105 8.18 -3.82 2.68
C ALA A 105 8.99 -3.37 1.46
N ILE A 106 9.44 -4.33 0.65
CA ILE A 106 10.15 -4.03 -0.61
C ILE A 106 9.21 -3.31 -1.57
N TYR A 107 7.98 -3.79 -1.73
CA TYR A 107 6.99 -3.18 -2.62
C TYR A 107 6.63 -1.76 -2.18
N ASP A 108 6.38 -1.53 -0.89
CA ASP A 108 5.99 -0.23 -0.35
C ASP A 108 7.11 0.81 -0.49
N GLY A 109 8.35 0.42 -0.17
CA GLY A 109 9.53 1.25 -0.41
C GLY A 109 9.74 1.55 -1.90
N PHE A 110 9.71 0.53 -2.76
CA PHE A 110 9.90 0.72 -4.20
C PHE A 110 8.80 1.59 -4.81
N SER A 111 7.53 1.32 -4.49
CA SER A 111 6.38 2.01 -5.07
C SER A 111 6.32 3.47 -4.64
N SER A 112 6.61 3.77 -3.37
CA SER A 112 6.66 5.15 -2.87
C SER A 112 7.76 5.97 -3.57
N ILE A 113 8.97 5.40 -3.70
CA ILE A 113 10.09 6.02 -4.43
C ILE A 113 9.73 6.22 -5.90
N LEU A 114 9.17 5.20 -6.56
CA LEU A 114 8.79 5.27 -7.96
C LEU A 114 7.72 6.33 -8.20
N THR A 115 6.67 6.38 -7.37
CA THR A 115 5.62 7.40 -7.46
C THR A 115 6.21 8.81 -7.34
N LEU A 116 7.11 9.03 -6.38
CA LEU A 116 7.78 10.32 -6.17
C LEU A 116 8.59 10.74 -7.41
N ILE A 117 9.37 9.82 -7.98
CA ILE A 117 10.15 10.07 -9.19
C ILE A 117 9.24 10.42 -10.38
N LEU A 118 8.12 9.70 -10.53
CA LEU A 118 7.19 9.91 -11.63
C LEU A 118 6.45 11.24 -11.51
N LEU A 119 6.04 11.64 -10.30
CA LEU A 119 5.43 12.94 -10.04
C LEU A 119 6.39 14.09 -10.39
N LYS A 120 7.66 13.98 -9.96
CA LYS A 120 8.71 14.96 -10.28
C LYS A 120 9.00 15.03 -11.79
N LYS A 121 9.11 13.88 -12.47
CA LYS A 121 9.33 13.83 -13.93
C LYS A 121 8.17 14.40 -14.75
N CYS A 122 6.97 14.47 -14.16
CA CYS A 122 5.78 15.03 -14.78
C CYS A 122 5.49 16.49 -14.35
N ASN A 123 6.38 17.10 -13.55
CA ASN A 123 6.25 18.46 -13.00
C ASN A 123 4.99 18.69 -12.13
N TYR A 124 4.54 17.67 -11.39
CA TYR A 124 3.49 17.85 -10.38
C TYR A 124 4.05 18.29 -9.02
N ILE A 125 5.33 17.99 -8.76
CA ILE A 125 6.13 18.37 -7.58
C ILE A 125 7.57 18.66 -7.99
#